data_AF-A0A560LC05-F1
#
_entry.id   AF-A0A560LC05-F1
#
_cell.length_a   1.000
_cell.length_b   1.000
_cell.length_c   1.000
_cell.angle_alpha   90.00
_cell.angle_beta   90.00
_cell.angle_gamma   90.00
#
_symmetry.space_group_name_H-M   'P 1'
#
loop_
_entity.id
_entity.type
_entity.pdbx_description
1 polymer ?
#
loop_
_entity_poly.entity_id
_entity_poly.type
_entity_poly.pdbx_seq_one_letter_code
_entity_poly.pdbx_strand_id
1 'polypeptide(L)'
;MYQFSYAEVMQDAVADAKERERQVLDRSIALLSAARDAGKYGREAIEALFYTRRLWVSFVEDLKSPENQLNVELRANLISIAIWILKECERIRRRQSENYQGIIDVTTIIRDGLK
;
A
#
# COMPACT_ATOMS: atom_id res chain seq x y z
N MET A 1 8.60 -36.63 -17.28
CA MET A 1 8.58 -35.51 -18.25
C MET A 1 7.56 -34.52 -17.72
N TYR A 2 7.99 -33.52 -16.95
CA TYR A 2 7.09 -32.65 -16.20
C TYR A 2 6.69 -31.48 -17.09
N GLN A 3 5.58 -31.64 -17.81
CA GLN A 3 4.94 -30.57 -18.54
C GLN A 3 3.99 -29.89 -17.54
N PHE A 4 4.54 -29.04 -16.66
CA PHE A 4 3.69 -28.10 -15.94
C PHE A 4 2.92 -27.31 -17.00
N SER A 5 1.59 -27.30 -16.89
CA SER A 5 0.76 -26.50 -17.79
C SER A 5 1.17 -25.03 -17.62
N TYR A 6 1.38 -24.31 -18.73
CA TYR A 6 1.67 -22.87 -18.70
C TYR A 6 0.62 -22.11 -17.85
N ALA A 7 -0.62 -22.62 -17.80
CA ALA A 7 -1.68 -22.08 -16.96
C ALA A 7 -1.44 -22.27 -15.45
N GLU A 8 -0.86 -23.39 -15.01
CA GLU A 8 -0.57 -23.64 -13.58
C GLU A 8 0.57 -22.74 -13.10
N VAL A 9 1.66 -22.65 -13.87
CA VAL A 9 2.81 -21.78 -13.56
C VAL A 9 2.40 -20.30 -13.51
N MET A 10 1.50 -19.89 -14.42
CA MET A 10 1.02 -18.52 -14.49
C MET A 10 0.02 -18.18 -13.37
N GLN A 11 -0.80 -19.15 -12.93
CA GLN A 11 -1.69 -18.97 -11.77
C GLN A 11 -0.90 -18.84 -10.46
N ASP A 12 0.12 -19.68 -10.25
CA ASP A 12 1.00 -19.60 -9.07
C ASP A 12 1.73 -18.26 -9.02
N ALA A 13 2.26 -17.78 -10.15
CA ALA A 13 2.95 -16.49 -10.22
C ALA A 13 2.04 -15.29 -9.86
N VAL A 14 0.75 -15.35 -10.24
CA VAL A 14 -0.25 -14.31 -9.92
C VAL A 14 -0.66 -14.38 -8.45
N ALA A 15 -0.86 -15.59 -7.90
CA ALA A 15 -1.15 -15.79 -6.49
C ALA A 15 -0.02 -15.25 -5.60
N ASP A 16 1.23 -15.54 -5.98
CA ASP A 16 2.43 -15.03 -5.32
C ASP A 16 2.54 -13.50 -5.38
N ALA A 17 2.11 -12.87 -6.48
CA ALA A 17 2.12 -11.41 -6.61
C ALA A 17 1.12 -10.75 -5.65
N LYS A 18 -0.12 -11.25 -5.60
CA LYS A 18 -1.15 -10.76 -4.67
C LYS A 18 -0.75 -10.94 -3.22
N GLU A 19 -0.12 -12.07 -2.91
CA GLU A 19 0.35 -12.33 -1.55
C GLU A 19 1.47 -11.38 -1.13
N ARG A 20 2.42 -11.09 -2.03
CA ARG A 20 3.43 -10.05 -1.79
C ARG A 20 2.82 -8.66 -1.57
N GLU A 21 1.81 -8.29 -2.36
CA GLU A 21 1.08 -7.02 -2.19
C GLU A 21 0.41 -6.93 -0.82
N ARG A 22 -0.25 -8.00 -0.35
CA ARG A 22 -0.82 -8.04 0.99
C ARG A 22 0.23 -7.88 2.08
N GLN A 23 1.37 -8.58 1.97
CA GLN A 23 2.43 -8.52 2.96
C GLN A 23 3.04 -7.11 3.10
N VAL A 24 3.21 -6.38 2.00
CA VAL A 24 3.74 -5.00 2.07
C VAL A 24 2.72 -4.03 2.68
N LEU A 25 1.42 -4.22 2.41
CA LEU A 25 0.35 -3.44 3.04
C LEU A 25 0.26 -3.74 4.55
N ASP A 26 0.31 -5.00 4.94
CA ASP A 26 0.32 -5.43 6.35
C ASP A 26 1.49 -4.83 7.12
N ARG A 27 2.68 -4.83 6.51
CA ARG A 27 3.85 -4.19 7.10
C ARG A 27 3.66 -2.68 7.28
N SER A 28 3.06 -2.00 6.30
CA SER A 28 2.74 -0.56 6.43
C SER A 28 1.79 -0.31 7.59
N ILE A 29 0.73 -1.12 7.72
CA ILE A 29 -0.26 -1.04 8.81
C ILE A 29 0.41 -1.25 10.17
N ALA A 30 1.27 -2.26 10.29
CA ALA A 30 1.98 -2.56 11.54
C ALA A 30 2.88 -1.41 11.97
N LEU A 31 3.66 -0.84 11.04
CA LEU A 31 4.55 0.30 11.33
C LEU A 31 3.76 1.55 11.72
N LEU A 32 2.68 1.86 11.00
CA LEU A 32 1.82 3.01 11.33
C LEU A 32 1.15 2.84 12.69
N SER A 33 0.73 1.63 13.05
CA SER A 33 0.15 1.33 14.37
C SER A 33 1.18 1.53 15.47
N ALA A 34 2.40 1.01 15.29
CA ALA A 34 3.50 1.23 16.22
C ALA A 34 3.85 2.72 16.37
N ALA A 35 3.87 3.48 15.28
CA ALA A 35 4.11 4.93 15.31
C ALA A 35 3.01 5.71 16.04
N ARG A 36 1.74 5.32 15.85
CA ARG A 36 0.60 5.90 16.56
C ARG A 36 0.73 5.68 18.06
N ASP A 37 1.13 4.47 18.48
CA ASP A 37 1.16 4.06 19.88
C ASP A 37 2.42 4.53 20.62
N ALA A 38 3.58 4.62 19.94
CA ALA A 38 4.87 5.03 20.52
C ALA A 38 5.00 6.55 20.76
N GLY A 39 4.10 7.35 20.16
CA GLY A 39 4.14 8.81 20.26
C GLY A 39 4.46 9.48 18.92
N LYS A 40 3.77 10.60 18.68
CA LYS A 40 3.46 11.15 17.36
C LYS A 40 4.64 11.45 16.42
N TYR A 41 5.87 11.63 16.92
CA TYR A 41 7.01 12.15 16.15
C TYR A 41 8.36 11.50 16.46
N GLY A 42 8.35 10.25 16.97
CA GLY A 42 9.55 9.47 17.29
C GLY A 42 10.22 8.81 16.08
N ARG A 43 11.15 7.89 16.36
CA ARG A 43 11.84 7.09 15.32
C ARG A 43 10.85 6.22 14.54
N GLU A 44 9.87 5.69 15.24
CA GLU A 44 8.77 4.87 14.75
C GLU A 44 7.96 5.62 13.71
N ALA A 45 7.65 6.90 13.97
CA ALA A 45 6.97 7.78 13.02
C ALA A 45 7.79 7.98 11.74
N ILE A 46 9.10 8.20 11.86
CA ILE A 46 9.98 8.38 10.69
C ILE A 46 9.98 7.11 9.83
N GLU A 47 10.16 5.94 10.45
CA GLU A 47 10.18 4.65 9.76
C GLU A 47 8.83 4.36 9.08
N ALA A 48 7.73 4.51 9.82
CA ALA A 48 6.39 4.26 9.31
C ALA A 48 6.04 5.17 8.12
N LEU A 49 6.31 6.47 8.22
CA LEU A 49 6.04 7.43 7.15
C LEU A 49 6.92 7.19 5.92
N PHE A 50 8.20 6.84 6.12
CA PHE A 50 9.10 6.52 5.03
C PHE A 50 8.65 5.27 4.26
N TYR A 51 8.36 4.18 5.00
CA TYR A 51 7.89 2.92 4.40
C TYR A 51 6.57 3.12 3.66
N THR A 52 5.60 3.74 4.31
CA THR A 52 4.26 4.00 3.75
C THR A 52 4.35 4.84 2.48
N ARG A 53 5.15 5.91 2.48
CA ARG A 53 5.34 6.72 1.27
C ARG A 53 5.90 5.92 0.11
N ARG A 54 6.95 5.12 0.34
CA ARG A 54 7.60 4.35 -0.71
C ARG A 54 6.66 3.31 -1.31
N LEU A 55 5.85 2.66 -0.47
CA LEU A 55 4.80 1.74 -0.90
C LEU A 55 3.80 2.43 -1.84
N TRP A 56 3.21 3.55 -1.39
CA TRP A 56 2.17 4.23 -2.17
C TRP A 56 2.68 4.90 -3.45
N VAL A 57 3.94 5.33 -3.49
CA VAL A 57 4.59 5.77 -4.74
C VAL A 57 4.67 4.62 -5.74
N SER A 58 5.14 3.45 -5.30
CA SER A 58 5.22 2.26 -6.16
C SER A 58 3.85 1.82 -6.68
N PHE A 59 2.81 1.87 -5.83
CA PHE A 59 1.44 1.57 -6.25
C PHE A 59 0.93 2.55 -7.31
N VAL A 60 1.22 3.85 -7.16
CA VAL A 60 0.82 4.85 -8.16
C VAL A 60 1.53 4.64 -9.48
N GLU A 61 2.81 4.25 -9.46
CA GLU A 61 3.56 3.93 -10.68
C GLU A 61 2.94 2.73 -11.41
N ASP A 62 2.60 1.67 -10.69
CA ASP A 62 1.91 0.50 -11.26
C ASP A 62 0.53 0.86 -11.83
N LEU A 63 -0.28 1.61 -11.08
CA LEU A 63 -1.62 2.06 -11.52
C LEU A 63 -1.59 2.97 -12.74
N LYS A 64 -0.47 3.64 -13.01
CA LYS A 64 -0.26 4.47 -14.20
C LYS A 64 0.22 3.67 -15.41
N SER A 65 0.68 2.44 -15.21
CA SER A 65 1.15 1.60 -16.30
C SER A 65 0.02 1.36 -17.31
N PRO A 66 0.27 1.48 -18.63
CA PRO A 66 -0.70 1.10 -19.64
C PRO A 66 -1.01 -0.40 -19.62
N GLU A 67 -0.12 -1.21 -19.03
CA GLU A 67 -0.28 -2.66 -18.88
C GLU A 67 -1.14 -3.05 -17.67
N ASN A 68 -1.50 -2.10 -16.80
CA ASN A 68 -2.35 -2.36 -15.64
C ASN A 68 -3.78 -2.74 -16.11
N GLN A 69 -4.22 -3.92 -15.68
CA GLN A 69 -5.46 -4.56 -16.16
C GLN A 69 -6.73 -4.00 -15.51
N LEU A 70 -6.62 -3.11 -14.52
CA LEU A 70 -7.78 -2.49 -13.90
C LEU A 70 -8.43 -1.47 -14.85
N ASN A 71 -9.75 -1.32 -14.72
CA ASN A 71 -10.48 -0.32 -15.50
C ASN A 71 -10.05 1.11 -15.11
N VAL A 72 -10.23 2.07 -16.03
CA VAL A 72 -9.76 3.45 -15.89
C VAL A 72 -10.34 4.13 -14.64
N GLU A 73 -11.62 3.91 -14.36
CA GLU A 73 -12.31 4.52 -13.22
C GLU A 73 -11.72 4.05 -11.87
N LEU A 74 -11.52 2.73 -11.73
CA LEU A 74 -10.92 2.14 -10.54
C LEU A 74 -9.48 2.63 -10.35
N ARG A 75 -8.67 2.70 -11.42
CA ARG A 75 -7.31 3.25 -11.35
C ARG A 75 -7.33 4.71 -10.88
N ALA A 76 -8.22 5.53 -11.43
CA ALA A 76 -8.36 6.94 -11.03
C ALA A 76 -8.75 7.09 -9.54
N ASN A 77 -9.66 6.26 -9.05
CA ASN A 77 -10.07 6.24 -7.65
C ASN A 77 -8.91 5.82 -6.73
N LEU A 78 -8.19 4.76 -7.07
CA LEU A 78 -7.01 4.29 -6.30
C LEU A 78 -5.88 5.32 -6.30
N ILE A 79 -5.61 5.97 -7.43
CA ILE A 79 -4.61 7.05 -7.51
C ILE A 79 -5.02 8.22 -6.61
N SER A 80 -6.31 8.58 -6.57
CA SER A 80 -6.80 9.66 -5.72
C SER A 80 -6.62 9.35 -4.23
N ILE A 81 -6.87 8.10 -3.84
CA ILE A 81 -6.61 7.60 -2.48
C ILE A 81 -5.12 7.66 -2.15
N ALA A 82 -4.26 7.18 -3.04
CA ALA A 82 -2.82 7.21 -2.84
C ALA A 82 -2.29 8.65 -2.69
N ILE A 83 -2.79 9.59 -3.50
CA ILE A 83 -2.46 11.02 -3.38
C ILE A 83 -2.87 11.56 -2.00
N TRP A 84 -4.06 11.21 -1.50
CA TRP A 84 -4.50 11.62 -0.18
C TRP A 84 -3.57 11.06 0.92
N ILE A 85 -3.21 9.78 0.87
CA ILE A 85 -2.29 9.16 1.83
C ILE A 85 -0.91 9.83 1.82
N LEU A 86 -0.36 10.10 0.62
CA LEU A 86 0.94 10.76 0.48
C LEU A 86 0.94 12.18 1.07
N LYS A 87 -0.15 12.93 0.86
CA LYS A 87 -0.36 14.24 1.47
C LYS A 87 -0.50 14.14 2.98
N GLU A 88 -1.24 13.15 3.48
CA GLU A 88 -1.43 12.97 4.92
C GLU A 88 -0.11 12.59 5.61
N CYS A 89 0.69 11.71 4.99
CA CYS A 89 2.04 11.41 5.46
C CYS A 89 2.92 12.67 5.55
N GLU A 90 2.84 13.57 4.56
CA GLU A 90 3.56 14.87 4.59
C GLU A 90 3.07 15.76 5.73
N ARG A 91 1.76 15.83 5.99
CA ARG A 91 1.19 16.61 7.10
C ARG A 91 1.68 16.09 8.45
N ILE A 92 1.67 14.77 8.64
CA ILE A 92 2.19 14.15 9.86
C ILE A 92 3.68 14.44 10.03
N ARG A 93 4.48 14.29 8.97
CA ARG A 93 5.91 14.62 8.99
C ARG A 93 6.18 16.08 9.39
N ARG A 94 5.31 17.00 8.96
CA ARG A 94 5.37 18.44 9.29
C ARG A 94 4.76 18.78 10.66
N ARG A 95 4.30 17.78 11.42
CA ARG A 95 3.60 17.95 12.71
C ARG A 95 2.31 18.78 12.61
N GLN A 96 1.65 18.68 11.45
CA GLN A 96 0.38 19.34 11.13
C GLN A 96 -0.81 18.37 11.20
N SER A 97 -0.54 17.10 11.47
CA SER A 97 -1.52 16.04 11.61
C SER A 97 -0.95 14.91 12.46
N GLU A 98 -1.84 14.13 13.05
CA GLU A 98 -1.54 12.91 13.80
C GLU A 98 -2.44 11.77 13.31
N ASN A 99 -2.98 11.91 12.10
CA ASN A 99 -3.97 11.02 11.51
C ASN A 99 -3.35 9.72 10.98
N TYR A 100 -2.59 9.02 11.82
CA TYR A 100 -2.11 7.68 11.53
C TYR A 100 -3.29 6.72 11.31
N GLN A 101 -4.34 6.85 12.12
CA GLN A 101 -5.51 5.98 12.06
C GLN A 101 -6.20 6.04 10.69
N GLY A 102 -6.44 7.24 10.14
CA GLY A 102 -7.07 7.36 8.83
C GLY A 102 -6.25 6.71 7.70
N ILE A 103 -4.91 6.73 7.79
CA ILE A 103 -4.06 6.03 6.83
C ILE A 103 -4.17 4.51 7.03
N ILE A 104 -4.18 4.03 8.28
CA ILE A 104 -4.33 2.61 8.63
C ILE A 104 -5.66 2.06 8.11
N ASP A 105 -6.76 2.76 8.36
CA ASP A 105 -8.11 2.32 7.98
C ASP A 105 -8.22 2.18 6.46
N VAL A 106 -7.77 3.19 5.71
CA VAL A 106 -7.81 3.16 4.25
C VAL A 106 -6.89 2.06 3.70
N THR A 107 -5.67 1.92 4.23
CA THR A 107 -4.73 0.86 3.80
C THR A 107 -5.31 -0.53 4.07
N THR A 108 -6.00 -0.70 5.20
CA THR A 108 -6.70 -1.95 5.57
C THR A 108 -7.82 -2.27 4.59
N ILE A 109 -8.67 -1.29 4.26
CA ILE A 109 -9.76 -1.47 3.28
C ILE A 109 -9.20 -1.89 1.91
N ILE A 110 -8.11 -1.27 1.46
CA ILE A 110 -7.48 -1.60 0.18
C ILE A 110 -6.88 -3.01 0.21
N ARG A 111 -6.16 -3.37 1.28
CA ARG A 111 -5.60 -4.72 1.48
C ARG A 111 -6.70 -5.79 1.45
N ASP A 112 -7.80 -5.55 2.17
CA ASP A 112 -8.91 -6.52 2.26
C ASP A 112 -9.68 -6.65 0.93
N GLY A 113 -9.58 -5.63 0.07
CA GLY A 113 -10.08 -5.66 -1.31
C GLY A 113 -9.24 -6.52 -2.26
N LEU A 114 -7.98 -6.84 -1.92
CA LEU A 114 -7.12 -7.74 -2.70
C LEU A 114 -7.53 -9.21 -2.46
N LYS A 115 -8.52 -9.68 -3.22
CA LYS A 115 -8.90 -11.10 -3.30
C LYS A 115 -8.14 -11.83 -4.39
#